data_AF-A0A0L0CN45-F1
#
_entry.id   AF-A0A0L0CN45-F1
#
_cell.length_a   1.000
_cell.length_b   1.000
_cell.length_c   1.000
_cell.angle_alpha   90.00
_cell.angle_beta   90.00
_cell.angle_gamma   90.00
#
_symmetry.space_group_name_H-M   'P 1'
#
loop_
_entity.id
_entity.type
_entity.pdbx_description
1 polymer ?
#
loop_
_entity_poly.entity_id
_entity_poly.type
_entity_poly.pdbx_seq_one_letter_code
_entity_poly.pdbx_strand_id
1 'polypeptide(L)'
;NGKVLLQNSPSLPAAYAAYANVIKSCVNEKISFIFHGWTESCYTEWVPQLIERLTFHRGGCIVCVDYSSWSKKSYIELLQKFDPISEILYEEVLQLIQNGFNPSKIFMFGFSYGGQIASKIGRMLKPQYNIKKIDICDMAGPGFDFISYLNHSEAAENIQCYYTSLDKGSHFHSCHQNIRLGQCGYTQPAILSQPYFSSHGLCPRIYINAFDYPFYAFQKSPKWCDRGKTIKNLPNGFTVGYREGGYNDMIGDIFVPTSMNYPYNLSKREMILYEKYLEGT
;
A
#
# COMPACT_ATOMS: atom_id res chain seq x y z
N ASN A 1 -15.87 3.96 13.99
CA ASN A 1 -15.49 5.30 14.54
C ASN A 1 -14.73 6.12 13.52
N GLY A 2 -15.20 6.20 12.27
CA GLY A 2 -14.50 6.94 11.22
C GLY A 2 -15.47 7.54 10.21
N LYS A 3 -15.06 8.67 9.63
CA LYS A 3 -15.86 9.46 8.68
C LYS A 3 -15.34 9.23 7.27
N VAL A 4 -16.16 8.59 6.43
CA VAL A 4 -15.79 8.27 5.04
C VAL A 4 -16.09 9.45 4.13
N LEU A 5 -15.07 9.91 3.42
CA LEU A 5 -15.07 11.01 2.47
C LEU A 5 -14.65 10.46 1.11
N LEU A 6 -15.48 10.69 0.10
CA LEU A 6 -15.12 10.39 -1.28
C LEU A 6 -14.68 11.68 -1.95
N GLN A 7 -13.45 11.68 -2.46
CA GLN A 7 -12.89 12.80 -3.20
C GLN A 7 -12.87 12.44 -4.69
N ASN A 8 -13.84 12.95 -5.45
CA ASN A 8 -13.88 12.77 -6.90
C ASN A 8 -13.03 13.83 -7.60
N SER A 9 -12.25 13.41 -8.60
CA SER A 9 -11.49 14.24 -9.55
C SER A 9 -10.96 15.55 -8.95
N PRO A 10 -9.67 15.63 -8.57
CA PRO A 10 -9.07 16.73 -7.79
C PRO A 10 -9.20 18.17 -8.33
N SER A 11 -9.85 18.36 -9.49
CA SER A 11 -10.00 19.63 -10.19
C SER A 11 -11.45 20.10 -10.39
N LEU A 12 -12.48 19.45 -9.83
CA LEU A 12 -13.89 19.88 -9.98
C LEU A 12 -14.31 20.88 -8.87
N PRO A 13 -14.56 22.17 -9.19
CA PRO A 13 -14.76 23.22 -8.17
C PRO A 13 -15.98 23.01 -7.25
N ALA A 14 -17.05 22.41 -7.76
CA ALA A 14 -18.28 22.18 -6.99
C ALA A 14 -18.14 21.06 -5.95
N ALA A 15 -17.29 20.04 -6.22
CA ALA A 15 -16.98 18.99 -5.26
C ALA A 15 -16.04 19.49 -4.15
N TYR A 16 -15.17 20.44 -4.49
CA TYR A 16 -14.13 20.96 -3.61
C TYR A 16 -14.67 21.69 -2.37
N ALA A 17 -15.73 22.50 -2.49
CA ALA A 17 -16.25 23.29 -1.37
C ALA A 17 -16.90 22.43 -0.26
N ALA A 18 -17.71 21.44 -0.64
CA ALA A 18 -18.31 20.51 0.30
C ALA A 18 -17.26 19.60 0.95
N TYR A 19 -16.29 19.13 0.16
CA TYR A 19 -15.14 18.36 0.60
C TYR A 19 -14.27 19.12 1.61
N ALA A 20 -13.95 20.39 1.32
CA ALA A 20 -13.11 21.23 2.18
C ALA A 20 -13.76 21.48 3.56
N ASN A 21 -15.07 21.76 3.61
CA ASN A 21 -15.76 21.96 4.88
C ASN A 21 -15.80 20.69 5.73
N VAL A 22 -15.92 19.54 5.09
CA VAL A 22 -15.95 18.27 5.78
C VAL A 22 -14.55 17.87 6.26
N ILE A 23 -13.48 18.09 5.49
CA ILE A 23 -12.13 17.84 5.98
C ILE A 23 -11.72 18.80 7.09
N LYS A 24 -12.22 20.04 7.10
CA LYS A 24 -12.01 20.94 8.25
C LYS A 24 -12.51 20.34 9.56
N SER A 25 -13.58 19.54 9.53
CA SER A 25 -14.05 18.81 10.72
C SER A 25 -13.09 17.69 11.17
N CYS A 26 -12.14 17.29 10.32
CA CYS A 26 -11.16 16.23 10.58
C CYS A 26 -9.82 16.75 11.13
N VAL A 27 -9.59 18.07 11.24
CA VAL A 27 -8.26 18.67 11.50
C VAL A 27 -7.54 18.08 12.73
N ASN A 28 -8.30 17.68 13.76
CA ASN A 28 -7.74 17.09 14.97
C ASN A 28 -7.71 15.55 14.99
N GLU A 29 -8.28 14.90 13.98
CA GLU A 29 -8.36 13.44 13.88
C GLU A 29 -7.20 12.84 13.09
N LYS A 30 -7.11 11.50 13.09
CA LYS A 30 -6.29 10.78 12.11
C LYS A 30 -6.95 10.91 10.74
N ILE A 31 -6.14 10.93 9.68
CA ILE A 31 -6.65 10.84 8.32
C ILE A 31 -5.96 9.70 7.57
N SER A 32 -6.73 9.01 6.74
CA SER A 32 -6.28 7.93 5.88
C SER A 32 -6.65 8.27 4.44
N PHE A 33 -5.67 8.32 3.55
CA PHE A 33 -5.92 8.45 2.10
C PHE A 33 -5.82 7.07 1.45
N ILE A 34 -6.75 6.76 0.54
CA ILE A 34 -6.77 5.52 -0.24
C ILE A 34 -6.70 5.87 -1.73
N PHE A 35 -5.68 5.34 -2.41
CA PHE A 35 -5.42 5.54 -3.83
C PHE A 35 -5.57 4.21 -4.58
N HIS A 36 -6.49 4.14 -5.55
CA HIS A 36 -6.84 2.92 -6.28
C HIS A 36 -5.96 2.67 -7.54
N GLY A 37 -6.05 1.49 -8.14
CA GLY A 37 -5.25 1.13 -9.32
C GLY A 37 -5.79 1.66 -10.65
N TRP A 38 -5.12 1.22 -11.74
CA TRP A 38 -5.63 1.33 -13.11
C TRP A 38 -6.89 0.47 -13.27
N THR A 39 -7.88 0.95 -14.02
CA THR A 39 -9.22 0.37 -14.20
C THR A 39 -10.12 0.34 -12.95
N GLU A 40 -9.67 0.95 -11.85
CA GLU A 40 -10.39 0.94 -10.56
C GLU A 40 -11.01 2.30 -10.20
N SER A 41 -11.78 2.31 -9.11
CA SER A 41 -12.38 3.51 -8.53
C SER A 41 -12.58 3.31 -7.02
N CYS A 42 -13.12 4.30 -6.32
CA CYS A 42 -13.48 4.15 -4.91
C CYS A 42 -14.60 3.12 -4.65
N TYR A 43 -15.26 2.65 -5.71
CA TYR A 43 -16.30 1.63 -5.66
C TYR A 43 -15.80 0.22 -6.00
N THR A 44 -14.51 0.06 -6.34
CA THR A 44 -13.93 -1.27 -6.56
C THR A 44 -14.00 -2.07 -5.26
N GLU A 45 -14.41 -3.34 -5.33
CA GLU A 45 -14.78 -4.20 -4.19
C GLU A 45 -13.82 -4.14 -2.97
N TRP A 46 -12.50 -4.12 -3.20
CA TRP A 46 -11.53 -4.08 -2.11
C TRP A 46 -11.49 -2.73 -1.38
N VAL A 47 -11.89 -1.63 -2.03
CA VAL A 47 -11.82 -0.29 -1.45
C VAL A 47 -12.79 -0.13 -0.28
N PRO A 48 -14.11 -0.43 -0.41
CA PRO A 48 -15.02 -0.43 0.73
C PRO A 48 -14.58 -1.36 1.86
N GLN A 49 -14.02 -2.53 1.54
CA GLN A 49 -13.51 -3.46 2.56
C GLN A 49 -12.33 -2.86 3.34
N LEU A 50 -11.39 -2.19 2.65
CA LEU A 50 -10.29 -1.49 3.30
C LEU A 50 -10.80 -0.30 4.14
N ILE A 51 -11.76 0.46 3.62
CA ILE A 51 -12.41 1.56 4.35
C ILE A 51 -13.01 1.03 5.66
N GLU A 52 -13.74 -0.09 5.62
CA GLU A 52 -14.33 -0.72 6.79
C GLU A 52 -13.26 -1.10 7.82
N ARG A 53 -12.19 -1.78 7.39
CA ARG A 53 -11.10 -2.20 8.28
C ARG A 53 -10.35 -1.00 8.87
N LEU A 54 -10.02 0.01 8.08
CA LEU A 54 -9.38 1.23 8.61
C LEU A 54 -10.32 1.99 9.57
N THR A 55 -11.63 2.03 9.28
CA THR A 55 -12.63 2.65 10.16
C THR A 55 -12.68 1.99 11.54
N PHE A 56 -12.51 0.66 11.56
CA PHE A 56 -12.52 -0.13 12.79
C PHE A 56 -11.18 -0.05 13.54
N HIS A 57 -10.06 -0.31 12.87
CA HIS A 57 -8.75 -0.46 13.51
C HIS A 57 -7.98 0.85 13.71
N ARG A 58 -8.14 1.84 12.83
CA ARG A 58 -7.44 3.13 12.91
C ARG A 58 -8.35 4.26 13.42
N GLY A 59 -9.60 4.27 12.95
CA GLY A 59 -10.55 5.36 13.17
C GLY A 59 -10.16 6.65 12.43
N GLY A 60 -10.86 7.74 12.75
CA GLY A 60 -10.62 9.05 12.14
C GLY A 60 -11.27 9.20 10.75
N CYS A 61 -10.81 10.18 9.99
CA CYS A 61 -11.32 10.43 8.64
C CYS A 61 -10.65 9.54 7.61
N ILE A 62 -11.43 9.08 6.64
CA ILE A 62 -10.95 8.29 5.52
C ILE A 62 -11.32 9.04 4.25
N VAL A 63 -10.33 9.33 3.43
CA VAL A 63 -10.48 9.92 2.11
C VAL A 63 -10.16 8.84 1.09
N CYS A 64 -11.15 8.43 0.31
CA CYS A 64 -10.86 7.70 -0.91
C CYS A 64 -10.74 8.70 -2.08
N VAL A 65 -9.61 8.63 -2.78
CA VAL A 65 -9.29 9.53 -3.89
C VAL A 65 -9.72 8.85 -5.19
N ASP A 66 -10.82 9.33 -5.77
CA ASP A 66 -11.41 8.80 -7.00
C ASP A 66 -10.97 9.62 -8.21
N TYR A 67 -9.96 9.11 -8.90
CA TYR A 67 -9.50 9.61 -10.21
C TYR A 67 -9.98 8.69 -11.34
N SER A 68 -11.14 8.05 -11.20
CA SER A 68 -11.65 7.08 -12.18
C SER A 68 -12.01 7.67 -13.54
N SER A 69 -12.17 8.99 -13.62
CA SER A 69 -12.24 9.72 -14.89
C SER A 69 -10.99 9.55 -15.75
N TRP A 70 -9.84 9.27 -15.15
CA TRP A 70 -8.59 8.95 -15.82
C TRP A 70 -8.21 7.47 -15.70
N SER A 71 -8.41 6.83 -14.54
CA SER A 71 -7.95 5.43 -14.35
C SER A 71 -8.70 4.42 -15.22
N LYS A 72 -9.93 4.73 -15.66
CA LYS A 72 -10.72 3.87 -16.56
C LYS A 72 -10.33 4.01 -18.04
N LYS A 73 -9.41 4.92 -18.37
CA LYS A 73 -8.87 5.10 -19.72
C LYS A 73 -7.74 4.08 -19.99
N SER A 74 -7.16 4.15 -21.19
CA SER A 74 -6.01 3.30 -21.53
C SER A 74 -4.84 3.53 -20.56
N TYR A 75 -4.01 2.50 -20.34
CA TYR A 75 -2.88 2.60 -19.41
C TYR A 75 -1.90 3.72 -19.79
N ILE A 76 -1.67 3.92 -21.10
CA ILE A 76 -0.79 4.97 -21.62
C ILE A 76 -1.35 6.35 -21.31
N GLU A 77 -2.65 6.57 -21.52
CA GLU A 77 -3.30 7.84 -21.15
C GLU A 77 -3.22 8.10 -19.65
N LEU A 78 -3.43 7.08 -18.81
CA LEU A 78 -3.29 7.22 -17.36
C LEU A 78 -1.85 7.57 -16.97
N LEU A 79 -0.86 6.90 -17.56
CA LEU A 79 0.56 7.17 -17.30
C LEU A 79 0.93 8.62 -17.63
N GLN A 80 0.45 9.16 -18.75
CA GLN A 80 0.65 10.57 -19.13
C GLN A 80 0.01 11.57 -18.15
N LYS A 81 -0.93 11.13 -17.32
CA LYS A 81 -1.57 11.96 -16.28
C LYS A 81 -0.93 11.82 -14.91
N PHE A 82 0.13 11.01 -14.77
CA PHE A 82 0.78 10.79 -13.49
C PHE A 82 1.26 12.08 -12.82
N ASP A 83 1.99 12.92 -13.56
CA ASP A 83 2.51 14.16 -12.99
C ASP A 83 1.40 15.15 -12.62
N PRO A 84 0.45 15.49 -13.52
CA PRO A 84 -0.66 16.37 -13.19
C PRO A 84 -1.53 15.89 -12.02
N ILE A 85 -1.86 14.59 -11.96
CA ILE A 85 -2.68 14.03 -10.87
C ILE A 85 -1.91 14.14 -9.55
N SER A 86 -0.64 13.76 -9.54
CA SER A 86 0.17 13.78 -8.32
C SER A 86 0.41 15.20 -7.79
N GLU A 87 0.60 16.18 -8.68
CA GLU A 87 0.80 17.58 -8.29
C GLU A 87 -0.45 18.17 -7.64
N ILE A 88 -1.64 17.94 -8.23
CA ILE A 88 -2.89 18.46 -7.64
C ILE A 88 -3.13 17.83 -6.25
N LEU A 89 -2.95 16.51 -6.14
CA LEU A 89 -3.13 15.81 -4.86
C LEU A 89 -2.10 16.22 -3.81
N TYR A 90 -0.86 16.48 -4.22
CA TYR A 90 0.18 17.03 -3.36
C TYR A 90 -0.22 18.40 -2.81
N GLU A 91 -0.69 19.32 -3.67
CA GLU A 91 -1.11 20.65 -3.24
C GLU A 91 -2.28 20.57 -2.26
N GLU A 92 -3.23 19.67 -2.47
CA GLU A 92 -4.33 19.46 -1.53
C GLU A 92 -3.84 18.94 -0.16
N VAL A 93 -2.97 17.92 -0.15
CA VAL A 93 -2.39 17.40 1.10
C VAL A 93 -1.58 18.49 1.80
N LEU A 94 -0.79 19.27 1.06
CA LEU A 94 0.00 20.38 1.60
C LEU A 94 -0.91 21.46 2.20
N GLN A 95 -1.99 21.83 1.52
CA GLN A 95 -2.95 22.80 2.04
C GLN A 95 -3.62 22.31 3.32
N LEU A 96 -3.94 21.02 3.44
CA LEU A 96 -4.43 20.46 4.70
C LEU A 96 -3.43 20.65 5.84
N ILE A 97 -2.16 20.35 5.58
CA ILE A 97 -1.08 20.53 6.56
C ILE A 97 -0.92 22.00 6.95
N GLN A 98 -0.90 22.91 5.96
CA GLN A 98 -0.80 24.36 6.20
C GLN A 98 -2.01 24.91 6.98
N ASN A 99 -3.18 24.30 6.83
CA ASN A 99 -4.39 24.62 7.59
C ASN A 99 -4.43 23.97 9.00
N GLY A 100 -3.31 23.40 9.46
CA GLY A 100 -3.14 22.91 10.83
C GLY A 100 -3.29 21.39 10.99
N PHE A 101 -3.47 20.64 9.90
CA PHE A 101 -3.48 19.17 9.98
C PHE A 101 -2.08 18.66 10.33
N ASN A 102 -1.97 17.81 11.35
CA ASN A 102 -0.68 17.29 11.78
C ASN A 102 -0.20 16.15 10.82
N PRO A 103 0.94 16.30 10.12
CA PRO A 103 1.47 15.27 9.21
C PRO A 103 1.70 13.90 9.86
N SER A 104 2.02 13.88 11.16
CA SER A 104 2.20 12.65 11.95
C SER A 104 0.91 11.84 12.16
N LYS A 105 -0.25 12.41 11.80
CA LYS A 105 -1.57 11.76 11.82
C LYS A 105 -2.03 11.28 10.44
N ILE A 106 -1.23 11.50 9.40
CA ILE A 106 -1.55 11.10 8.02
C ILE A 106 -1.09 9.65 7.79
N PHE A 107 -1.99 8.84 7.26
CA PHE A 107 -1.71 7.53 6.69
C PHE A 107 -2.13 7.53 5.23
N MET A 108 -1.35 6.88 4.37
CA MET A 108 -1.74 6.66 2.97
C MET A 108 -1.65 5.17 2.64
N PHE A 109 -2.67 4.67 1.95
CA PHE A 109 -2.65 3.37 1.30
C PHE A 109 -2.74 3.55 -0.22
N GLY A 110 -1.82 2.97 -0.98
CA GLY A 110 -1.85 3.02 -2.43
C GLY A 110 -1.74 1.64 -3.05
N PHE A 111 -2.60 1.30 -4.00
CA PHE A 111 -2.50 0.06 -4.78
C PHE A 111 -2.08 0.37 -6.22
N SER A 112 -1.16 -0.42 -6.79
CA SER A 112 -0.80 -0.34 -8.21
C SER A 112 -0.32 1.07 -8.59
N TYR A 113 -0.97 1.71 -9.56
CA TYR A 113 -0.76 3.11 -9.94
C TYR A 113 -0.94 4.09 -8.77
N GLY A 114 -1.91 3.84 -7.88
CA GLY A 114 -2.12 4.63 -6.67
C GLY A 114 -0.96 4.56 -5.67
N GLY A 115 -0.19 3.46 -5.69
CA GLY A 115 1.05 3.34 -4.94
C GLY A 115 2.10 4.36 -5.38
N GLN A 116 2.26 4.54 -6.71
CA GLN A 116 3.17 5.53 -7.28
C GLN A 116 2.75 6.97 -6.89
N ILE A 117 1.44 7.26 -6.92
CA ILE A 117 0.91 8.57 -6.49
C ILE A 117 1.23 8.83 -5.01
N ALA A 118 0.89 7.90 -4.12
CA ALA A 118 1.09 8.08 -2.67
C ALA A 118 2.58 8.32 -2.35
N SER A 119 3.47 7.53 -2.96
CA SER A 119 4.92 7.71 -2.85
C SER A 119 5.37 9.07 -3.37
N LYS A 120 4.90 9.49 -4.55
CA LYS A 120 5.29 10.78 -5.14
C LYS A 120 4.86 11.96 -4.27
N ILE A 121 3.62 11.97 -3.77
CA ILE A 121 3.13 13.00 -2.85
C ILE A 121 4.04 13.11 -1.62
N GLY A 122 4.34 11.97 -0.99
CA GLY A 122 5.21 11.93 0.18
C GLY A 122 6.60 12.52 -0.08
N ARG A 123 7.24 12.16 -1.20
CA ARG A 123 8.58 12.66 -1.57
C ARG A 123 8.60 14.13 -1.98
N MET A 124 7.47 14.69 -2.39
CA MET A 124 7.34 16.11 -2.71
C MET A 124 7.21 16.99 -1.47
N LEU A 125 6.75 16.42 -0.34
CA LEU A 125 6.65 17.16 0.92
C LEU A 125 8.03 17.46 1.50
N LYS A 126 8.18 18.66 2.06
CA LYS A 126 9.41 19.05 2.76
C LYS A 126 9.58 18.23 4.04
N PRO A 127 10.82 18.03 4.56
CA PRO A 127 11.07 17.19 5.74
C PRO A 127 10.24 17.54 6.99
N GLN A 128 9.89 18.80 7.21
CA GLN A 128 9.02 19.22 8.33
C GLN A 128 7.55 18.79 8.18
N TYR A 129 7.14 18.35 7.00
CA TYR A 129 5.80 17.90 6.66
C TYR A 129 5.75 16.40 6.39
N ASN A 130 6.72 15.64 6.91
CA ASN A 130 6.85 14.22 6.64
C ASN A 130 5.60 13.45 7.08
N ILE A 131 5.10 12.59 6.20
CA ILE A 131 3.93 11.76 6.49
C ILE A 131 4.34 10.66 7.46
N LYS A 132 3.45 10.29 8.40
CA LYS A 132 3.76 9.24 9.37
C LYS A 132 3.99 7.88 8.73
N LYS A 133 3.04 7.45 7.89
CA LYS A 133 3.04 6.09 7.37
C LYS A 133 2.41 6.00 5.98
N ILE A 134 3.04 5.24 5.11
CA ILE A 134 2.51 4.88 3.80
C ILE A 134 2.61 3.36 3.65
N ASP A 135 1.51 2.70 3.28
CA ASP A 135 1.52 1.30 2.88
C ASP A 135 1.15 1.21 1.39
N ILE A 136 1.98 0.55 0.61
CA ILE A 136 1.80 0.38 -0.82
C ILE A 136 1.60 -1.09 -1.13
N CYS A 137 0.54 -1.40 -1.86
CA CYS A 137 0.28 -2.72 -2.38
C CYS A 137 0.63 -2.79 -3.87
N ASP A 138 1.55 -3.68 -4.20
CA ASP A 138 2.01 -4.04 -5.54
C ASP A 138 2.13 -2.84 -6.48
N MET A 139 2.99 -1.89 -6.09
CA MET A 139 3.25 -0.65 -6.81
C MET A 139 3.46 -0.91 -8.30
N ALA A 140 2.82 -0.15 -9.19
CA ALA A 140 2.92 -0.39 -10.63
C ALA A 140 4.35 -0.21 -11.15
N GLY A 141 4.85 -1.20 -11.89
CA GLY A 141 6.17 -1.18 -12.53
C GLY A 141 6.18 -0.63 -13.96
N PRO A 142 5.31 -1.12 -14.88
CA PRO A 142 5.32 -0.71 -16.29
C PRO A 142 5.23 0.81 -16.47
N GLY A 143 6.23 1.43 -17.09
CA GLY A 143 6.30 2.88 -17.30
C GLY A 143 6.89 3.69 -16.13
N PHE A 144 7.06 3.09 -14.95
CA PHE A 144 7.66 3.73 -13.77
C PHE A 144 9.06 3.20 -13.46
N ASP A 145 9.30 1.92 -13.73
CA ASP A 145 10.56 1.22 -13.47
C ASP A 145 11.74 1.79 -14.27
N PHE A 146 11.48 2.52 -15.36
CA PHE A 146 12.52 3.28 -16.08
C PHE A 146 13.06 4.46 -15.28
N ILE A 147 12.36 4.89 -14.22
CA ILE A 147 12.73 5.95 -13.29
C ILE A 147 13.32 5.33 -12.01
N SER A 148 14.23 4.36 -12.18
CA SER A 148 14.78 3.50 -11.13
C SER A 148 15.60 4.20 -10.04
N TYR A 149 15.81 5.51 -10.15
CA TYR A 149 16.54 6.32 -9.16
C TYR A 149 15.68 6.82 -8.01
N LEU A 150 14.36 6.57 -8.03
CA LEU A 150 13.47 7.04 -6.96
C LEU A 150 13.60 6.16 -5.72
N ASN A 151 13.93 6.79 -4.59
CA ASN A 151 13.98 6.15 -3.30
C ASN A 151 12.64 6.31 -2.56
N HIS A 152 11.81 5.27 -2.56
CA HIS A 152 10.48 5.33 -1.95
C HIS A 152 10.54 5.49 -0.43
N SER A 153 11.65 5.13 0.22
CA SER A 153 11.85 5.33 1.66
C SER A 153 11.78 6.79 2.08
N GLU A 154 11.96 7.74 1.16
CA GLU A 154 11.89 9.18 1.45
C GLU A 154 10.46 9.72 1.55
N ALA A 155 9.45 8.92 1.19
CA ALA A 155 8.06 9.39 1.10
C ALA A 155 7.39 9.60 2.48
N ALA A 156 7.88 8.96 3.53
CA ALA A 156 7.27 8.98 4.86
C ALA A 156 8.28 8.57 5.94
N GLU A 157 7.96 8.81 7.21
CA GLU A 157 8.72 8.25 8.34
C GLU A 157 8.77 6.72 8.30
N ASN A 158 7.68 6.07 7.87
CA ASN A 158 7.61 4.65 7.64
C ASN A 158 6.88 4.34 6.33
N ILE A 159 7.48 3.49 5.49
CA ILE A 159 6.84 3.04 4.24
C ILE A 159 7.03 1.54 4.04
N GLN A 160 5.92 0.86 3.79
CA GLN A 160 5.87 -0.58 3.55
C GLN A 160 5.37 -0.85 2.15
N CYS A 161 6.08 -1.68 1.41
CA CYS A 161 5.69 -2.04 0.05
C CYS A 161 5.51 -3.54 -0.03
N TYR A 162 4.29 -3.97 -0.33
CA TYR A 162 3.90 -5.36 -0.50
C TYR A 162 4.05 -5.71 -1.97
N TYR A 163 4.96 -6.62 -2.30
CA TYR A 163 5.18 -7.12 -3.64
C TYR A 163 4.53 -8.48 -3.77
N THR A 164 3.78 -8.66 -4.85
CA THR A 164 2.97 -9.85 -5.13
C THR A 164 3.09 -10.32 -6.58
N SER A 165 3.49 -9.47 -7.52
CA SER A 165 3.56 -9.81 -8.95
C SER A 165 4.80 -9.28 -9.66
N LEU A 166 5.29 -10.04 -10.64
CA LEU A 166 6.34 -9.60 -11.58
C LEU A 166 5.81 -8.94 -12.85
N ASP A 167 4.58 -9.25 -13.26
CA ASP A 167 4.05 -8.79 -14.55
C ASP A 167 3.56 -7.34 -14.50
N LYS A 168 3.06 -6.90 -13.34
CA LYS A 168 2.48 -5.57 -13.14
C LYS A 168 3.13 -4.78 -12.01
N GLY A 169 3.67 -5.47 -11.00
CA GLY A 169 4.40 -4.87 -9.90
C GLY A 169 5.77 -4.32 -10.31
N SER A 170 6.25 -3.34 -9.57
CA SER A 170 7.59 -2.77 -9.71
C SER A 170 8.66 -3.77 -9.29
N HIS A 171 9.75 -3.80 -10.03
CA HIS A 171 10.90 -4.64 -9.73
C HIS A 171 11.92 -3.94 -8.81
N PHE A 172 11.68 -2.67 -8.47
CA PHE A 172 12.57 -1.87 -7.64
C PHE A 172 12.09 -1.81 -6.19
N HIS A 173 12.91 -2.37 -5.30
CA HIS A 173 12.61 -2.46 -3.87
C HIS A 173 13.33 -1.36 -3.09
N SER A 174 12.72 -0.18 -2.99
CA SER A 174 13.31 1.00 -2.31
C SER A 174 12.50 1.52 -1.11
N CYS A 175 11.56 0.73 -0.60
CA CYS A 175 10.82 1.08 0.63
C CYS A 175 11.60 0.66 1.88
N HIS A 176 11.20 1.16 3.06
CA HIS A 176 11.79 0.72 4.33
C HIS A 176 11.58 -0.78 4.53
N GLN A 177 10.32 -1.24 4.46
CA GLN A 177 9.97 -2.65 4.48
C GLN A 177 9.53 -3.10 3.10
N ASN A 178 10.27 -4.02 2.49
CA ASN A 178 9.89 -4.66 1.23
C ASN A 178 9.28 -6.03 1.54
N ILE A 179 7.96 -6.07 1.66
CA ILE A 179 7.21 -7.27 2.04
C ILE A 179 6.97 -8.11 0.79
N ARG A 180 7.69 -9.23 0.69
CA ARG A 180 7.67 -10.16 -0.44
C ARG A 180 6.67 -11.26 -0.16
N LEU A 181 5.43 -11.09 -0.64
CA LEU A 181 4.32 -12.01 -0.40
C LEU A 181 4.38 -13.24 -1.32
N GLY A 182 3.91 -14.38 -0.85
CA GLY A 182 3.81 -15.60 -1.65
C GLY A 182 5.18 -16.11 -2.09
N GLN A 183 5.33 -16.37 -3.38
CA GLN A 183 6.60 -16.83 -3.94
C GLN A 183 7.53 -15.65 -4.19
N CYS A 184 8.25 -15.21 -3.14
CA CYS A 184 9.25 -14.14 -3.21
C CYS A 184 8.71 -12.79 -3.72
N GLY A 185 7.40 -12.53 -3.58
CA GLY A 185 6.76 -11.35 -4.16
C GLY A 185 6.58 -11.39 -5.67
N TYR A 186 6.82 -12.54 -6.31
CA TYR A 186 6.71 -12.70 -7.76
C TYR A 186 5.33 -13.20 -8.21
N THR A 187 4.74 -14.08 -7.42
CA THR A 187 3.43 -14.64 -7.70
C THR A 187 2.75 -15.13 -6.42
N GLN A 188 1.42 -15.14 -6.41
CA GLN A 188 0.62 -15.64 -5.29
C GLN A 188 0.10 -17.05 -5.61
N PRO A 189 0.29 -18.06 -4.73
CA PRO A 189 -0.25 -19.40 -4.93
C PRO A 189 -1.77 -19.44 -5.15
N ALA A 190 -2.51 -18.49 -4.58
CA ALA A 190 -3.96 -18.36 -4.72
C ALA A 190 -4.44 -18.16 -6.17
N ILE A 191 -3.58 -17.83 -7.15
CA ILE A 191 -4.00 -17.83 -8.56
C ILE A 191 -4.37 -19.23 -9.08
N LEU A 192 -3.94 -20.29 -8.39
CA LEU A 192 -4.23 -21.67 -8.77
C LEU A 192 -5.60 -22.17 -8.26
N SER A 193 -6.16 -21.49 -7.25
CA SER A 193 -7.42 -21.88 -6.60
C SER A 193 -8.60 -20.97 -6.97
N GLN A 194 -8.34 -19.80 -7.54
CA GLN A 194 -9.38 -18.88 -8.00
C GLN A 194 -9.00 -18.21 -9.33
N PRO A 195 -9.97 -18.00 -10.25
CA PRO A 195 -9.70 -17.39 -11.56
C PRO A 195 -9.92 -15.87 -11.62
N TYR A 196 -10.39 -15.25 -10.54
CA TYR A 196 -10.90 -13.87 -10.55
C TYR A 196 -9.81 -12.80 -10.44
N PHE A 197 -8.72 -13.12 -9.75
CA PHE A 197 -7.67 -12.17 -9.40
C PHE A 197 -6.31 -12.68 -9.84
N SER A 198 -5.54 -11.83 -10.53
CA SER A 198 -4.12 -12.06 -10.74
C SER A 198 -3.33 -11.83 -9.45
N SER A 199 -2.06 -12.22 -9.43
CA SER A 199 -1.16 -11.96 -8.30
C SER A 199 -1.16 -10.49 -7.88
N HIS A 200 -1.14 -9.57 -8.86
CA HIS A 200 -1.28 -8.12 -8.65
C HIS A 200 -2.57 -7.74 -7.89
N GLY A 201 -3.72 -8.22 -8.35
CA GLY A 201 -5.02 -7.93 -7.74
C GLY A 201 -5.26 -8.61 -6.40
N LEU A 202 -4.48 -9.63 -6.06
CA LEU A 202 -4.52 -10.28 -4.74
C LEU A 202 -3.86 -9.44 -3.64
N CYS A 203 -3.00 -8.49 -3.99
CA CYS A 203 -2.30 -7.67 -3.00
C CYS A 203 -3.26 -6.97 -2.02
N PRO A 204 -4.20 -6.09 -2.45
CA PRO A 204 -5.08 -5.39 -1.53
C PRO A 204 -5.92 -6.36 -0.71
N ARG A 205 -6.32 -7.52 -1.28
CA ARG A 205 -7.09 -8.55 -0.57
C ARG A 205 -6.28 -9.19 0.56
N ILE A 206 -5.03 -9.55 0.30
CA ILE A 206 -4.12 -10.12 1.32
C ILE A 206 -3.84 -9.07 2.41
N TYR A 207 -3.59 -7.82 2.03
CA TYR A 207 -3.40 -6.72 2.98
C TYR A 207 -4.63 -6.53 3.89
N ILE A 208 -5.83 -6.53 3.32
CA ILE A 208 -7.10 -6.44 4.06
C ILE A 208 -7.27 -7.64 5.00
N ASN A 209 -7.00 -8.86 4.52
CA ASN A 209 -7.06 -10.05 5.36
C ASN A 209 -6.09 -9.98 6.55
N ALA A 210 -4.96 -9.26 6.42
CA ALA A 210 -3.97 -9.13 7.48
C ALA A 210 -4.45 -8.29 8.68
N PHE A 211 -5.61 -7.63 8.59
CA PHE A 211 -6.26 -7.03 9.77
C PHE A 211 -6.85 -8.10 10.72
N ASP A 212 -7.33 -9.22 10.17
CA ASP A 212 -8.07 -10.24 10.92
C ASP A 212 -7.26 -11.54 11.08
N TYR A 213 -6.36 -11.84 10.16
CA TYR A 213 -5.60 -13.09 10.09
C TYR A 213 -4.09 -12.84 10.17
N PRO A 214 -3.34 -13.65 10.93
CA PRO A 214 -1.89 -13.47 11.03
C PRO A 214 -1.18 -13.99 9.78
N PHE A 215 -0.47 -13.09 9.09
CA PHE A 215 0.45 -13.43 7.99
C PHE A 215 1.88 -13.46 8.50
N TYR A 216 2.35 -14.65 8.88
CA TYR A 216 3.68 -14.84 9.45
C TYR A 216 4.79 -14.69 8.43
N ALA A 217 5.82 -13.94 8.79
CA ALA A 217 7.04 -13.84 8.01
C ALA A 217 8.00 -14.98 8.34
N PHE A 218 8.78 -15.40 7.34
CA PHE A 218 9.92 -16.30 7.57
C PHE A 218 10.97 -15.61 8.44
N GLN A 219 11.57 -16.39 9.32
CA GLN A 219 12.68 -15.91 10.16
C GLN A 219 13.99 -15.78 9.36
N LYS A 220 14.12 -16.53 8.27
CA LYS A 220 15.29 -16.53 7.38
C LYS A 220 14.87 -16.30 5.94
N SER A 221 15.73 -15.63 5.19
CA SER A 221 15.55 -15.46 3.74
C SER A 221 15.46 -16.83 3.05
N PRO A 222 14.43 -17.07 2.22
CA PRO A 222 14.37 -18.27 1.42
C PRO A 222 15.47 -18.28 0.35
N LYS A 223 16.18 -19.40 0.18
CA LYS A 223 17.36 -19.50 -0.71
C LYS A 223 17.06 -19.25 -2.19
N TRP A 224 15.83 -19.55 -2.63
CA TRP A 224 15.37 -19.40 -4.02
C TRP A 224 14.76 -18.02 -4.31
N CYS A 225 14.69 -17.14 -3.31
CA CYS A 225 14.37 -15.75 -3.56
C CYS A 225 15.64 -14.99 -3.90
N ASP A 226 15.56 -14.05 -4.86
CA ASP A 226 16.71 -13.20 -5.17
C ASP A 226 17.18 -12.47 -3.91
N ARG A 227 18.50 -12.43 -3.74
CA ARG A 227 19.15 -11.87 -2.55
C ARG A 227 19.07 -10.35 -2.59
N GLY A 228 17.95 -9.79 -2.17
CA GLY A 228 17.88 -8.38 -1.80
C GLY A 228 18.47 -8.12 -0.41
N LYS A 229 18.20 -6.93 0.16
CA LYS A 229 18.68 -6.56 1.51
C LYS A 229 17.79 -7.24 2.55
N THR A 230 18.00 -8.51 2.84
CA THR A 230 17.18 -9.22 3.85
C THR A 230 17.36 -8.62 5.25
N ILE A 231 16.25 -8.47 5.98
CA ILE A 231 16.26 -8.06 7.39
C ILE A 231 16.96 -9.11 8.25
N LYS A 232 17.91 -8.69 9.10
CA LYS A 232 18.71 -9.59 9.94
C LYS A 232 18.08 -9.93 11.30
N ASN A 233 17.23 -9.05 11.85
CA ASN A 233 16.69 -9.16 13.22
C ASN A 233 15.16 -9.10 13.24
N LEU A 234 14.51 -9.95 12.45
CA LEU A 234 13.05 -10.01 12.46
C LEU A 234 12.57 -10.66 13.77
N PRO A 235 11.58 -10.09 14.49
CA PRO A 235 11.05 -10.71 15.69
C PRO A 235 10.49 -12.11 15.43
N ASN A 236 10.64 -13.03 16.39
CA ASN A 236 10.07 -14.35 16.26
C ASN A 236 8.54 -14.28 16.21
N GLY A 237 7.93 -14.96 15.23
CA GLY A 237 6.48 -14.93 15.02
C GLY A 237 5.95 -13.59 14.51
N PHE A 238 6.81 -12.76 13.90
CA PHE A 238 6.41 -11.50 13.28
C PHE A 238 5.32 -11.70 12.22
N THR A 239 4.33 -10.80 12.21
CA THR A 239 3.28 -10.76 11.20
C THR A 239 3.25 -9.42 10.49
N VAL A 240 2.92 -9.44 9.20
CA VAL A 240 2.67 -8.23 8.42
C VAL A 240 1.20 -7.81 8.51
N GLY A 241 0.89 -6.63 7.98
CA GLY A 241 -0.42 -5.99 8.04
C GLY A 241 -0.31 -4.54 8.52
N TYR A 242 -1.46 -3.88 8.68
CA TYR A 242 -1.50 -2.52 9.20
C TYR A 242 -1.09 -2.45 10.68
N ARG A 243 -0.13 -1.58 11.02
CA ARG A 243 0.19 -1.20 12.41
C ARG A 243 0.57 0.29 12.47
N GLU A 244 0.13 0.99 13.51
CA GLU A 244 0.46 2.42 13.72
C GLU A 244 1.96 2.67 13.93
N GLY A 245 2.69 1.66 14.41
CA GLY A 245 4.13 1.75 14.65
C GLY A 245 4.74 0.37 14.84
N GLY A 246 5.97 0.34 15.36
CA GLY A 246 6.68 -0.92 15.63
C GLY A 246 7.38 -1.51 14.40
N TYR A 247 7.58 -0.72 13.35
CA TYR A 247 8.46 -1.04 12.21
C TYR A 247 9.78 -0.26 12.20
N ASN A 248 10.01 0.54 13.25
CA ASN A 248 11.25 1.29 13.41
C ASN A 248 12.43 0.30 13.40
N ASP A 249 13.48 0.65 12.65
CA ASP A 249 14.72 -0.12 12.47
C ASP A 249 14.63 -1.41 11.62
N MET A 250 13.43 -1.79 11.14
CA MET A 250 13.26 -2.94 10.26
C MET A 250 13.43 -2.55 8.78
N ILE A 251 14.66 -2.39 8.30
CA ILE A 251 14.92 -2.01 6.90
C ILE A 251 15.34 -3.24 6.06
N GLY A 252 14.58 -3.54 5.01
CA GLY A 252 14.92 -4.61 4.08
C GLY A 252 13.75 -5.47 3.61
N ASP A 253 14.09 -6.61 3.01
CA ASP A 253 13.13 -7.61 2.54
C ASP A 253 12.60 -8.47 3.69
N ILE A 254 11.28 -8.63 3.71
CA ILE A 254 10.52 -9.48 4.63
C ILE A 254 9.74 -10.49 3.78
N PHE A 255 10.06 -11.76 3.90
CA PHE A 255 9.40 -12.82 3.12
C PHE A 255 8.22 -13.38 3.88
N VAL A 256 7.06 -13.40 3.26
CA VAL A 256 5.80 -13.85 3.87
C VAL A 256 5.14 -14.84 2.91
N PRO A 257 5.23 -16.14 3.17
CA PRO A 257 4.53 -17.12 2.33
C PRO A 257 3.03 -16.94 2.46
N THR A 258 2.32 -17.22 1.37
CA THR A 258 0.87 -17.21 1.31
C THR A 258 0.37 -18.57 0.83
N SER A 259 -0.89 -18.88 1.11
CA SER A 259 -1.51 -20.15 0.78
C SER A 259 -2.45 -20.03 -0.42
N MET A 260 -2.90 -21.16 -0.94
CA MET A 260 -3.87 -21.19 -2.05
C MET A 260 -5.27 -20.77 -1.61
N ASN A 261 -5.66 -21.04 -0.37
CA ASN A 261 -7.05 -20.91 0.06
C ASN A 261 -7.24 -19.70 0.95
N TYR A 262 -8.38 -19.02 0.83
CA TYR A 262 -8.75 -17.94 1.75
C TYR A 262 -8.60 -18.41 3.22
N PRO A 263 -7.98 -17.63 4.13
CA PRO A 263 -7.61 -16.21 3.99
C PRO A 263 -6.26 -15.93 3.32
N TYR A 264 -5.64 -16.94 2.71
CA TYR A 264 -4.34 -16.93 2.05
C TYR A 264 -3.14 -16.83 2.99
N ASN A 265 -3.35 -16.89 4.30
CA ASN A 265 -2.27 -17.04 5.27
C ASN A 265 -1.94 -18.53 5.53
N LEU A 266 -0.79 -18.76 6.14
CA LEU A 266 -0.41 -20.05 6.71
C LEU A 266 -0.46 -19.96 8.24
N SER A 267 -0.96 -21.02 8.88
CA SER A 267 -0.87 -21.19 10.33
C SER A 267 0.59 -21.38 10.77
N LYS A 268 0.87 -21.18 12.07
CA LYS A 268 2.21 -21.43 12.63
C LYS A 268 2.70 -22.86 12.36
N ARG A 269 1.80 -23.85 12.38
CA ARG A 269 2.14 -25.25 12.10
C ARG A 269 2.54 -25.44 10.63
N GLU A 270 1.78 -24.84 9.72
CA GLU A 270 2.10 -24.88 8.29
C GLU A 270 3.42 -24.17 7.99
N MET A 271 3.70 -23.04 8.65
CA MET A 271 4.99 -22.34 8.54
C MET A 271 6.18 -23.25 8.89
N ILE A 272 6.11 -23.97 10.01
CA ILE A 272 7.18 -24.88 10.44
C ILE A 272 7.37 -26.02 9.43
N LEU A 273 6.27 -26.57 8.90
CA LEU A 273 6.34 -27.63 7.89
C LEU A 273 6.93 -27.11 6.57
N TYR A 274 6.54 -25.91 6.17
CA TYR A 274 7.01 -25.26 4.96
C TYR A 274 8.51 -24.95 5.06
N GLU A 275 8.98 -24.33 6.15
CA GLU A 275 10.42 -24.09 6.38
C GLU A 275 11.24 -25.39 6.37
N LYS A 276 10.75 -26.47 7.01
CA LYS A 276 11.44 -27.78 6.98
C LYS A 276 11.53 -28.38 5.58
N TYR A 277 10.45 -28.30 4.81
CA TYR A 277 10.43 -28.79 3.43
C TYR A 277 11.53 -28.09 2.60
N LEU A 278 11.68 -26.79 2.79
CA LEU A 278 12.61 -25.94 2.06
C LEU A 278 14.07 -26.06 2.54
N GLU A 279 14.31 -26.45 3.78
CA GLU A 279 15.64 -26.76 4.30
C GLU A 279 16.14 -28.14 3.84
N GLY A 280 15.22 -29.08 3.53
CA GLY A 280 15.53 -30.44 3.08
C GLY A 280 15.70 -30.61 1.55
N THR A 281 15.37 -29.58 0.77
CA THR A 281 15.59 -29.49 -0.69
C THR A 281 16.80 -28.63 -1.02
#